data_AF-M5BY47-F1
#
_entry.id   AF-M5BY47-F1
#
_cell.length_a   1.000
_cell.length_b   1.000
_cell.length_c   1.000
_cell.angle_alpha   90.00
_cell.angle_beta   90.00
_cell.angle_gamma   90.00
#
_symmetry.space_group_name_H-M   'P 1'
#
loop_
_entity.id
_entity.type
_entity.pdbx_description
1 polymer ?
#
loop_
_entity_poly.entity_id
_entity_poly.type
_entity_poly.pdbx_seq_one_letter_code
_entity_poly.pdbx_strand_id
1 'polypeptide(L)'
;MSDVAPCRLLSDVLLEADDELTAKIGGALGEFLGRLHAWTSLPEQDGVRRRFFENQASKNTIFGNRWGLAIAAAKKYDLEREWMVDLKQAGLEDAKSGGPVVCMGDFWFGNILVSTTDDLNIYIVDWEMTRTARPELDLAHFATAAYSFVHVHKPNGLMREFFRAYKEHMRLDEMQLAINAGRDMLSFGAIMPWVRHRDESVKQSIVKLGVELFEAIRTNDQQALRENPVLADL
;
A
#
# COMPACT_ATOMS: atom_id res chain seq x y z
N MET A 1 -8.49 -21.04 -11.35
CA MET A 1 -9.03 -20.73 -10.01
C MET A 1 -10.51 -20.32 -10.10
N SER A 2 -11.34 -21.07 -10.84
CA SER A 2 -12.78 -20.78 -11.01
C SER A 2 -13.68 -21.51 -10.02
N ASP A 3 -13.12 -22.37 -9.17
CA ASP A 3 -13.90 -23.39 -8.44
C ASP A 3 -13.96 -23.15 -6.92
N VAL A 4 -13.52 -21.98 -6.44
CA VAL A 4 -13.51 -21.64 -5.01
C VAL A 4 -14.33 -20.36 -4.82
N ALA A 5 -15.65 -20.53 -4.65
CA ALA A 5 -16.66 -19.47 -4.48
C ALA A 5 -16.79 -18.51 -5.69
N PRO A 6 -17.94 -17.82 -5.87
CA PRO A 6 -18.13 -16.83 -6.95
C PRO A 6 -17.39 -15.52 -6.65
N CYS A 7 -16.10 -15.63 -6.35
CA CYS A 7 -15.22 -14.53 -5.99
C CYS A 7 -14.54 -13.96 -7.23
N ARG A 8 -14.37 -12.64 -7.24
CA ARG A 8 -13.61 -11.87 -8.22
C ARG A 8 -12.51 -11.09 -7.54
N LEU A 9 -11.47 -10.70 -8.27
CA LEU A 9 -10.48 -9.77 -7.75
C LEU A 9 -11.15 -8.44 -7.40
N LEU A 10 -10.66 -7.77 -6.35
CA LEU A 10 -11.16 -6.45 -5.96
C LEU A 10 -11.11 -5.47 -7.13
N SER A 11 -10.05 -5.49 -7.93
CA SER A 11 -9.93 -4.65 -9.14
C SER A 11 -11.10 -4.86 -10.11
N ASP A 12 -11.52 -6.10 -10.30
CA ASP A 12 -12.60 -6.42 -11.24
C ASP A 12 -13.94 -5.96 -10.66
N VAL A 13 -14.16 -6.16 -9.35
CA VAL A 13 -15.40 -5.71 -8.69
C VAL A 13 -15.52 -4.19 -8.73
N LEU A 14 -14.42 -3.45 -8.49
CA LEU A 14 -14.43 -1.98 -8.50
C LEU A 14 -14.74 -1.36 -9.86
N LEU A 15 -14.53 -2.08 -10.97
CA LEU A 15 -14.89 -1.58 -12.31
C LEU A 15 -16.41 -1.44 -12.48
N GLU A 16 -17.18 -2.24 -11.75
CA GLU A 16 -18.64 -2.34 -11.89
C GLU A 16 -19.40 -1.86 -10.64
N ALA A 17 -18.70 -1.68 -9.52
CA ALA A 17 -19.29 -1.24 -8.26
C ALA A 17 -19.84 0.19 -8.35
N ASP A 18 -20.99 0.41 -7.72
CA ASP A 18 -21.47 1.76 -7.44
C ASP A 18 -20.74 2.36 -6.24
N ASP A 19 -21.05 3.63 -5.95
CA ASP A 19 -20.41 4.37 -4.87
C ASP A 19 -20.74 3.78 -3.49
N GLU A 20 -21.92 3.17 -3.32
CA GLU A 20 -22.33 2.54 -2.06
C GLU A 20 -21.54 1.26 -1.79
N LEU A 21 -21.43 0.37 -2.77
CA LEU A 21 -20.64 -0.85 -2.67
C LEU A 21 -19.15 -0.53 -2.48
N THR A 22 -18.64 0.45 -3.22
CA THR A 22 -17.26 0.92 -3.07
C THR A 22 -16.99 1.40 -1.64
N ALA A 23 -17.91 2.19 -1.07
CA ALA A 23 -17.80 2.67 0.31
C ALA A 23 -17.83 1.52 1.33
N LYS A 24 -18.74 0.54 1.16
CA LYS A 24 -18.82 -0.66 2.02
C LYS A 24 -17.54 -1.48 1.98
N ILE A 25 -16.96 -1.69 0.80
CA ILE A 25 -15.69 -2.42 0.63
C ILE A 25 -14.56 -1.67 1.32
N GLY A 26 -14.42 -0.36 1.07
CA GLY A 26 -13.37 0.47 1.67
C GLY A 26 -13.44 0.43 3.19
N GLY A 27 -14.63 0.67 3.76
CA GLY A 27 -14.85 0.60 5.20
C GLY A 27 -14.55 -0.77 5.79
N ALA A 28 -15.00 -1.86 5.17
CA ALA A 28 -14.75 -3.22 5.64
C ALA A 28 -13.25 -3.59 5.63
N LEU A 29 -12.51 -3.20 4.58
CA LEU A 29 -11.07 -3.42 4.50
C LEU A 29 -10.30 -2.60 5.54
N GLY A 30 -10.69 -1.34 5.74
CA GLY A 30 -10.09 -0.45 6.74
C GLY A 30 -10.32 -0.96 8.16
N GLU A 31 -11.55 -1.39 8.46
CA GLU A 31 -11.93 -2.01 9.73
C GLU A 31 -11.13 -3.28 10.01
N PHE A 32 -11.05 -4.18 9.03
CA PHE A 32 -10.28 -5.41 9.17
C PHE A 32 -8.80 -5.13 9.45
N LEU A 33 -8.16 -4.31 8.61
CA LEU A 33 -6.72 -4.07 8.71
C LEU A 33 -6.39 -3.28 9.98
N GLY A 34 -7.22 -2.30 10.34
CA GLY A 34 -7.09 -1.52 11.57
C GLY A 34 -7.16 -2.41 12.81
N ARG A 35 -8.16 -3.31 12.89
CA ARG A 35 -8.28 -4.27 13.99
C ARG A 35 -7.14 -5.27 14.03
N LEU A 36 -6.69 -5.78 12.89
CA LEU A 36 -5.55 -6.71 12.82
C LEU A 36 -4.28 -6.05 13.35
N HIS A 37 -3.96 -4.84 12.88
CA HIS A 37 -2.80 -4.08 13.35
C HIS A 37 -2.93 -3.73 14.84
N ALA A 38 -4.09 -3.27 15.30
CA ALA A 38 -4.32 -3.00 16.72
C ALA A 38 -4.14 -4.24 17.58
N TRP A 39 -4.76 -5.37 17.21
CA TRP A 39 -4.63 -6.63 17.92
C TRP A 39 -3.19 -7.13 17.96
N THR A 40 -2.47 -7.14 16.83
CA THR A 40 -1.07 -7.58 16.79
C THR A 40 -0.10 -6.63 17.48
N SER A 41 -0.52 -5.40 17.78
CA SER A 41 0.27 -4.45 18.59
C SER A 41 0.24 -4.74 20.09
N LEU A 42 -0.74 -5.51 20.56
CA LEU A 42 -0.90 -5.80 21.98
C LEU A 42 0.31 -6.58 22.55
N PRO A 43 0.75 -6.31 23.80
CA PRO A 43 1.85 -7.03 24.43
C PRO A 43 1.68 -8.56 24.41
N GLU A 44 0.45 -9.03 24.55
CA GLU A 44 0.08 -10.46 24.52
C GLU A 44 0.37 -11.12 23.17
N GLN A 45 0.44 -10.35 22.09
CA GLN A 45 0.73 -10.84 20.73
C GLN A 45 2.23 -10.79 20.38
N ASP A 46 3.11 -10.60 21.37
CA ASP A 46 4.56 -10.57 21.14
C ASP A 46 5.10 -11.84 20.47
N GLY A 47 4.56 -13.01 20.83
CA GLY A 47 4.91 -14.28 20.19
C GLY A 47 4.58 -14.29 18.69
N VAL A 48 3.43 -13.74 18.31
CA VAL A 48 3.01 -13.61 16.91
C VAL A 48 3.95 -12.67 16.17
N ARG A 49 4.28 -11.51 16.75
CA ARG A 49 5.26 -10.59 16.14
C ARG A 49 6.63 -11.25 15.98
N ARG A 50 7.16 -11.93 16.99
CA ARG A 50 8.46 -12.63 16.84
C ARG A 50 8.42 -13.68 15.72
N ARG A 51 7.33 -14.43 15.60
CA ARG A 51 7.18 -15.44 14.54
C ARG A 51 7.22 -14.85 13.14
N PHE A 52 6.58 -13.70 12.92
CA PHE A 52 6.59 -13.02 11.61
C PHE A 52 7.81 -12.12 11.40
N PHE A 53 8.50 -11.73 12.47
CA PHE A 53 9.82 -11.11 12.39
C PHE A 53 10.86 -12.04 11.77
N GLU A 54 10.70 -13.35 11.88
CA GLU A 54 11.60 -14.35 11.30
C GLU A 54 11.47 -14.50 9.78
N ASN A 55 10.49 -13.85 9.12
CA ASN A 55 10.33 -13.90 7.67
C ASN A 55 11.42 -13.08 6.94
N GLN A 56 12.64 -13.63 6.88
CA GLN A 56 13.80 -12.98 6.27
C GLN A 56 13.64 -12.77 4.77
N ALA A 57 12.89 -13.64 4.08
CA ALA A 57 12.62 -13.50 2.64
C ALA A 57 11.83 -12.22 2.36
N SER A 58 10.76 -11.97 3.12
CA SER A 58 9.98 -10.73 3.02
C SER A 58 10.80 -9.49 3.42
N LYS A 59 11.56 -9.56 4.53
CA LYS A 59 12.33 -8.41 5.05
C LYS A 59 13.51 -8.02 4.16
N ASN A 60 14.31 -8.97 3.70
CA ASN A 60 15.58 -8.69 3.05
C ASN A 60 15.45 -8.73 1.52
N THR A 61 14.95 -9.84 0.99
CA THR A 61 14.96 -10.09 -0.46
C THR A 61 13.88 -9.26 -1.15
N ILE A 62 12.63 -9.45 -0.76
CA ILE A 62 11.51 -8.85 -1.48
C ILE A 62 11.50 -7.33 -1.26
N PHE A 63 11.66 -6.87 -0.02
CA PHE A 63 11.72 -5.43 0.24
C PHE A 63 12.93 -4.75 -0.41
N GLY A 64 14.08 -5.43 -0.45
CA GLY A 64 15.25 -5.01 -1.23
C GLY A 64 14.92 -4.84 -2.71
N ASN A 65 14.19 -5.79 -3.30
CA ASN A 65 13.73 -5.73 -4.68
C ASN A 65 12.75 -4.56 -4.90
N ARG A 66 11.83 -4.30 -3.96
CA ARG A 66 10.90 -3.14 -4.03
C ARG A 66 11.65 -1.82 -4.12
N TRP A 67 12.66 -1.63 -3.28
CA TRP A 67 13.54 -0.47 -3.37
C TRP A 67 14.38 -0.45 -4.66
N GLY A 68 14.86 -1.60 -5.11
CA GLY A 68 15.56 -1.72 -6.40
C GLY A 68 14.70 -1.24 -7.57
N LEU A 69 13.43 -1.64 -7.60
CA LEU A 69 12.45 -1.18 -8.59
C LEU A 69 12.22 0.33 -8.51
N ALA A 70 12.07 0.87 -7.30
CA ALA A 70 11.87 2.31 -7.10
C ALA A 70 13.03 3.15 -7.66
N ILE A 71 14.27 2.77 -7.34
CA ILE A 71 15.47 3.46 -7.85
C ILE A 71 15.60 3.29 -9.38
N ALA A 72 15.33 2.10 -9.90
CA ALA A 72 15.37 1.85 -11.35
C ALA A 72 14.34 2.72 -12.11
N ALA A 73 13.14 2.90 -11.55
CA ALA A 73 12.13 3.78 -12.13
C ALA A 73 12.54 5.25 -12.05
N ALA A 74 13.05 5.71 -10.90
CA ALA A 74 13.56 7.08 -10.77
C ALA A 74 14.62 7.38 -11.85
N LYS A 75 15.57 6.46 -12.03
CA LYS A 75 16.60 6.56 -13.08
C LYS A 75 16.02 6.55 -14.49
N LYS A 76 15.07 5.64 -14.78
CA LYS A 76 14.43 5.52 -16.10
C LYS A 76 13.80 6.83 -16.56
N TYR A 77 13.22 7.61 -15.64
CA TYR A 77 12.52 8.85 -15.96
C TYR A 77 13.32 10.13 -15.64
N ASP A 78 14.63 10.02 -15.38
CA ASP A 78 15.52 11.14 -15.03
C ASP A 78 15.08 11.91 -13.76
N LEU A 79 14.54 11.17 -12.80
CA LEU A 79 14.07 11.68 -11.51
C LEU A 79 14.95 11.23 -10.33
N GLU A 80 16.02 10.47 -10.60
CA GLU A 80 16.97 10.04 -9.58
C GLU A 80 17.61 11.25 -8.89
N ARG A 81 17.83 11.11 -7.58
CA ARG A 81 18.52 12.09 -6.74
C ARG A 81 19.50 11.35 -5.84
N GLU A 82 20.65 11.96 -5.56
CA GLU A 82 21.70 11.33 -4.75
C GLU A 82 21.18 10.90 -3.36
N TRP A 83 20.33 11.72 -2.73
CA TRP A 83 19.74 11.44 -1.41
C TRP A 83 18.78 10.26 -1.38
N MET A 84 18.32 9.73 -2.54
CA MET A 84 17.47 8.54 -2.56
C MET A 84 18.20 7.29 -2.09
N VAL A 85 19.54 7.27 -2.19
CA VAL A 85 20.38 6.18 -1.67
C VAL A 85 20.26 6.10 -0.15
N ASP A 86 20.28 7.25 0.53
CA ASP A 86 20.14 7.32 1.99
C ASP A 86 18.73 6.92 2.43
N LEU A 87 17.69 7.36 1.72
CA LEU A 87 16.31 6.92 1.98
C LEU A 87 16.13 5.41 1.81
N LYS A 88 16.71 4.84 0.74
CA LYS A 88 16.71 3.39 0.54
C LYS A 88 17.40 2.69 1.70
N GLN A 89 18.58 3.14 2.09
CA GLN A 89 19.33 2.51 3.19
C GLN A 89 18.55 2.59 4.50
N ALA A 90 17.98 3.75 4.83
CA ALA A 90 17.15 3.93 6.01
C ALA A 90 15.92 3.01 6.00
N GLY A 91 15.22 2.90 4.85
CA GLY A 91 14.09 1.99 4.70
C GLY A 91 14.47 0.53 4.87
N LEU A 92 15.62 0.10 4.35
CA LEU A 92 16.12 -1.26 4.52
C LEU A 92 16.49 -1.57 5.97
N GLU A 93 17.08 -0.61 6.70
CA GLU A 93 17.35 -0.78 8.14
C GLU A 93 16.05 -0.84 8.96
N ASP A 94 15.07 0.03 8.69
CA ASP A 94 13.76 -0.03 9.34
C ASP A 94 13.08 -1.40 9.12
N ALA A 95 13.12 -1.93 7.91
CA ALA A 95 12.59 -3.26 7.61
C ALA A 95 13.30 -4.39 8.38
N LYS A 96 14.61 -4.26 8.66
CA LYS A 96 15.35 -5.23 9.49
C LYS A 96 14.97 -5.12 10.96
N SER A 97 14.75 -3.91 11.45
CA SER A 97 14.31 -3.63 12.82
C SER A 97 12.89 -4.09 13.11
N GLY A 98 12.05 -4.21 12.07
CA GLY A 98 10.66 -4.63 12.20
C GLY A 98 9.77 -3.47 12.62
N GLY A 99 8.74 -3.75 13.42
CA GLY A 99 7.82 -2.72 13.88
C GLY A 99 6.79 -3.23 14.88
N PRO A 100 5.80 -2.39 15.22
CA PRO A 100 4.87 -2.67 16.31
C PRO A 100 3.77 -3.66 15.94
N VAL A 101 3.56 -3.97 14.66
CA VAL A 101 2.43 -4.80 14.20
C VAL A 101 2.89 -5.90 13.24
N VAL A 102 1.99 -6.83 12.94
CA VAL A 102 2.15 -7.73 11.80
C VAL A 102 1.40 -7.14 10.61
N CYS A 103 2.13 -6.86 9.54
CA CYS A 103 1.59 -6.43 8.26
C CYS A 103 1.48 -7.61 7.32
N MET A 104 0.45 -7.59 6.46
CA MET A 104 0.28 -8.56 5.37
C MET A 104 1.46 -8.45 4.39
N GLY A 105 1.96 -7.24 4.15
CA GLY A 105 3.17 -6.94 3.39
C GLY A 105 2.95 -6.78 1.87
N ASP A 106 1.89 -7.37 1.33
CA ASP A 106 1.46 -7.27 -0.08
C ASP A 106 -0.05 -6.98 -0.15
N PHE A 107 -0.49 -5.99 0.62
CA PHE A 107 -1.91 -5.63 0.74
C PHE A 107 -2.35 -4.74 -0.44
N TRP A 108 -2.75 -5.35 -1.55
CA TRP A 108 -3.25 -4.66 -2.75
C TRP A 108 -4.39 -5.43 -3.43
N PHE A 109 -4.99 -4.84 -4.47
CA PHE A 109 -6.21 -5.36 -5.09
C PHE A 109 -6.07 -6.78 -5.65
N GLY A 110 -4.86 -7.19 -6.05
CA GLY A 110 -4.57 -8.53 -6.56
C GLY A 110 -4.70 -9.64 -5.51
N ASN A 111 -4.59 -9.30 -4.21
CA ASN A 111 -4.66 -10.25 -3.11
C ASN A 111 -5.96 -10.15 -2.31
N ILE A 112 -6.97 -9.47 -2.87
CA ILE A 112 -8.28 -9.29 -2.27
C ILE A 112 -9.33 -9.86 -3.21
N LEU A 113 -10.04 -10.87 -2.73
CA LEU A 113 -11.16 -11.50 -3.42
C LEU A 113 -12.47 -11.00 -2.82
N VAL A 114 -13.42 -10.66 -3.66
CA VAL A 114 -14.73 -10.14 -3.26
C VAL A 114 -15.83 -10.97 -3.90
N SER A 115 -16.83 -11.36 -3.10
CA SER A 115 -18.08 -11.95 -3.55
C SER A 115 -19.25 -11.06 -3.14
N THR A 116 -20.16 -10.85 -4.09
CA THR A 116 -21.39 -10.06 -3.92
C THR A 116 -22.63 -10.85 -4.34
N THR A 117 -22.53 -12.19 -4.46
CA THR A 117 -23.68 -13.03 -4.85
C THR A 117 -24.77 -13.09 -3.78
N ASP A 118 -24.37 -13.00 -2.51
CA ASP A 118 -25.26 -12.91 -1.36
C ASP A 118 -24.92 -11.62 -0.59
N ASP A 119 -24.44 -11.74 0.64
CA ASP A 119 -23.82 -10.66 1.39
C ASP A 119 -22.40 -10.33 0.85
N LEU A 120 -21.93 -9.12 1.15
CA LEU A 120 -20.55 -8.72 0.84
C LEU A 120 -19.57 -9.59 1.63
N ASN A 121 -18.84 -10.44 0.93
CA ASN A 121 -17.77 -11.26 1.48
C ASN A 121 -16.42 -10.82 0.89
N ILE A 122 -15.43 -10.60 1.76
CA ILE A 122 -14.09 -10.16 1.37
C ILE A 122 -13.07 -11.14 1.96
N TYR A 123 -12.18 -11.65 1.11
CA TYR A 123 -11.12 -12.56 1.49
C TYR A 123 -9.77 -11.95 1.13
N ILE A 124 -8.89 -11.85 2.13
CA ILE A 124 -7.52 -11.40 1.94
C ILE A 124 -6.64 -12.65 1.89
N VAL A 125 -5.98 -12.85 0.76
CA VAL A 125 -5.20 -14.06 0.46
C VAL A 125 -3.71 -13.72 0.33
N ASP A 126 -2.89 -14.73 0.05
CA ASP A 126 -1.46 -14.57 -0.26
C ASP A 126 -0.60 -13.94 0.85
N TRP A 127 -0.69 -14.48 2.07
CA TRP A 127 0.04 -14.00 3.25
C TRP A 127 1.54 -14.38 3.28
N GLU A 128 2.14 -14.78 2.15
CA GLU A 128 3.56 -15.21 2.13
C GLU A 128 4.53 -14.07 2.47
N MET A 129 4.10 -12.85 2.20
CA MET A 129 4.83 -11.61 2.44
C MET A 129 4.71 -11.07 3.86
N THR A 130 3.92 -11.74 4.71
CA THR A 130 3.60 -11.25 6.05
C THR A 130 4.83 -11.16 6.93
N ARG A 131 4.95 -10.02 7.62
CA ARG A 131 6.11 -9.71 8.46
C ARG A 131 5.75 -8.71 9.55
N THR A 132 6.60 -8.65 10.56
CA THR A 132 6.53 -7.59 11.56
C THR A 132 7.13 -6.30 11.01
N ALA A 133 6.35 -5.23 10.99
CA ALA A 133 6.68 -3.96 10.36
C ALA A 133 5.85 -2.81 10.96
N ARG A 134 6.06 -1.61 10.43
CA ARG A 134 5.20 -0.44 10.65
C ARG A 134 3.90 -0.59 9.86
N PRO A 135 2.73 -0.22 10.42
CA PRO A 135 1.44 -0.39 9.76
C PRO A 135 1.35 0.32 8.41
N GLU A 136 2.04 1.46 8.27
CA GLU A 136 2.09 2.29 7.06
C GLU A 136 2.53 1.52 5.81
N LEU A 137 3.22 0.38 5.97
CA LEU A 137 3.60 -0.50 4.88
C LEU A 137 2.38 -0.96 4.06
N ASP A 138 1.35 -1.49 4.72
CA ASP A 138 0.17 -2.04 4.02
C ASP A 138 -0.70 -0.91 3.46
N LEU A 139 -0.84 0.19 4.21
CA LEU A 139 -1.67 1.32 3.79
C LEU A 139 -1.09 2.02 2.58
N ALA A 140 0.22 2.24 2.55
CA ALA A 140 0.90 2.83 1.39
C ALA A 140 0.75 1.97 0.14
N HIS A 141 0.85 0.65 0.29
CA HIS A 141 0.74 -0.27 -0.84
C HIS A 141 -0.68 -0.27 -1.42
N PHE A 142 -1.68 -0.28 -0.54
CA PHE A 142 -3.09 -0.18 -0.93
C PHE A 142 -3.44 1.17 -1.54
N ALA A 143 -2.96 2.28 -0.96
CA ALA A 143 -3.15 3.62 -1.50
C ALA A 143 -2.51 3.78 -2.89
N THR A 144 -1.31 3.21 -3.09
CA THR A 144 -0.64 3.17 -4.39
C THR A 144 -1.48 2.40 -5.41
N ALA A 145 -2.02 1.24 -5.03
CA ALA A 145 -2.89 0.45 -5.90
C ALA A 145 -4.15 1.26 -6.29
N ALA A 146 -4.83 1.84 -5.30
CA ALA A 146 -6.02 2.66 -5.52
C ALA A 146 -5.75 3.89 -6.41
N TYR A 147 -4.66 4.61 -6.15
CA TYR A 147 -4.28 5.75 -6.97
C TYR A 147 -3.96 5.32 -8.41
N SER A 148 -3.14 4.28 -8.60
CA SER A 148 -2.80 3.81 -9.94
C SER A 148 -4.04 3.35 -10.73
N PHE A 149 -5.08 2.85 -10.03
CA PHE A 149 -6.33 2.40 -10.63
C PHE A 149 -7.18 3.54 -11.21
N VAL A 150 -7.03 4.78 -10.72
CA VAL A 150 -7.74 5.95 -11.26
C VAL A 150 -7.36 6.28 -12.71
N HIS A 151 -6.27 5.69 -13.23
CA HIS A 151 -5.87 5.83 -14.63
C HIS A 151 -6.62 4.89 -15.59
N VAL A 152 -7.41 3.95 -15.07
CA VAL A 152 -8.28 3.04 -15.85
C VAL A 152 -9.73 3.09 -15.40
N HIS A 153 -10.02 3.70 -14.26
CA HIS A 153 -11.35 3.84 -13.70
C HIS A 153 -11.53 5.24 -13.10
N LYS A 154 -12.78 5.69 -12.91
CA LYS A 154 -13.04 7.00 -12.28
C LYS A 154 -12.53 7.03 -10.83
N PRO A 155 -12.11 8.20 -10.30
CA PRO A 155 -11.93 8.37 -8.86
C PRO A 155 -13.18 7.92 -8.10
N ASN A 156 -13.00 7.28 -6.95
CA ASN A 156 -14.08 6.74 -6.14
C ASN A 156 -13.78 6.92 -4.64
N GLY A 157 -14.74 6.59 -3.77
CA GLY A 157 -14.63 6.80 -2.33
C GLY A 157 -13.86 5.73 -1.55
N LEU A 158 -13.20 4.77 -2.21
CA LEU A 158 -12.61 3.60 -1.57
C LEU A 158 -11.61 3.97 -0.47
N MET A 159 -10.63 4.81 -0.80
CA MET A 159 -9.54 5.18 0.12
C MET A 159 -10.03 6.04 1.27
N ARG A 160 -10.96 6.97 1.02
CA ARG A 160 -11.60 7.76 2.07
C ARG A 160 -12.26 6.88 3.14
N GLU A 161 -13.08 5.92 2.72
CA GLU A 161 -13.74 5.02 3.69
C GLU A 161 -12.76 4.06 4.36
N PHE A 162 -11.74 3.60 3.62
CA PHE A 162 -10.67 2.77 4.15
C PHE A 162 -9.88 3.48 5.26
N PHE A 163 -9.36 4.68 5.00
CA PHE A 163 -8.61 5.45 6.00
C PHE A 163 -9.48 5.84 7.18
N ARG A 164 -10.73 6.26 6.94
CA ARG A 164 -11.68 6.59 8.01
C ARG A 164 -11.85 5.42 8.98
N ALA A 165 -12.19 4.22 8.48
CA ALA A 165 -12.38 3.05 9.31
C ALA A 165 -11.08 2.57 9.97
N TYR A 166 -9.95 2.58 9.24
CA TYR A 166 -8.65 2.20 9.79
C TYR A 166 -8.25 3.07 10.99
N LYS A 167 -8.44 4.38 10.88
CA LYS A 167 -8.06 5.38 11.92
C LYS A 167 -8.89 5.26 13.20
N GLU A 168 -10.00 4.54 13.20
CA GLU A 168 -10.75 4.23 14.43
C GLU A 168 -9.97 3.30 15.37
N HIS A 169 -9.01 2.52 14.84
CA HIS A 169 -8.25 1.52 15.59
C HIS A 169 -6.78 1.90 15.79
N MET A 170 -6.18 2.63 14.85
CA MET A 170 -4.74 2.87 14.80
C MET A 170 -4.41 4.32 14.44
N ARG A 171 -3.34 4.85 15.03
CA ARG A 171 -2.72 6.12 14.61
C ARG A 171 -1.65 5.84 13.57
N LEU A 172 -1.55 6.74 12.60
CA LEU A 172 -0.56 6.67 11.54
C LEU A 172 0.53 7.72 11.75
N ASP A 173 1.75 7.33 11.41
CA ASP A 173 2.87 8.24 11.20
C ASP A 173 2.84 8.72 9.74
N GLU A 174 2.37 9.96 9.52
CA GLU A 174 2.22 10.55 8.18
C GLU A 174 3.53 10.55 7.39
N MET A 175 4.68 10.71 8.08
CA MET A 175 5.99 10.69 7.44
C MET A 175 6.34 9.29 6.96
N GLN A 176 6.11 8.27 7.78
CA GLN A 176 6.34 6.88 7.38
C GLN A 176 5.38 6.44 6.28
N LEU A 177 4.13 6.91 6.30
CA LEU A 177 3.18 6.65 5.23
C LEU A 177 3.67 7.25 3.91
N ALA A 178 4.14 8.49 3.94
CA ALA A 178 4.72 9.15 2.77
C ALA A 178 5.99 8.45 2.25
N ILE A 179 6.86 7.94 3.14
CA ILE A 179 8.06 7.18 2.72
C ILE A 179 7.64 5.88 2.01
N ASN A 180 6.69 5.14 2.58
CA ASN A 180 6.24 3.89 1.99
C ASN A 180 5.48 4.13 0.67
N ALA A 181 4.61 5.14 0.63
CA ALA A 181 3.86 5.50 -0.58
C ALA A 181 4.79 6.03 -1.67
N GLY A 182 5.79 6.84 -1.32
CA GLY A 182 6.80 7.33 -2.27
C GLY A 182 7.53 6.19 -2.97
N ARG A 183 8.00 5.20 -2.19
CA ARG A 183 8.62 3.98 -2.71
C ARG A 183 7.65 3.20 -3.60
N ASP A 184 6.42 3.01 -3.17
CA ASP A 184 5.46 2.17 -3.90
C ASP A 184 4.98 2.83 -5.19
N MET A 185 4.84 4.15 -5.22
CA MET A 185 4.56 4.92 -6.43
C MET A 185 5.70 4.83 -7.46
N LEU A 186 6.95 4.94 -7.00
CA LEU A 186 8.14 4.74 -7.85
C LEU A 186 8.26 3.29 -8.34
N SER A 187 7.81 2.30 -7.57
CA SER A 187 7.89 0.88 -7.93
C SER A 187 6.59 0.38 -8.56
N PHE A 188 5.68 -0.14 -7.74
CA PHE A 188 4.47 -0.81 -8.18
C PHE A 188 3.47 0.08 -8.90
N GLY A 189 3.36 1.36 -8.52
CA GLY A 189 2.39 2.29 -9.12
C GLY A 189 2.45 2.33 -10.65
N ALA A 190 3.66 2.22 -11.22
CA ALA A 190 3.88 2.26 -12.67
C ALA A 190 3.85 0.89 -13.37
N ILE A 191 3.79 -0.22 -12.61
CA ILE A 191 3.84 -1.59 -13.12
C ILE A 191 2.64 -2.46 -12.70
N MET A 192 1.67 -1.89 -11.98
CA MET A 192 0.40 -2.57 -11.69
C MET A 192 -0.26 -3.08 -12.97
N PRO A 193 -1.02 -4.20 -12.93
CA PRO A 193 -1.59 -4.83 -14.12
C PRO A 193 -2.38 -3.89 -15.05
N TRP A 194 -3.08 -2.91 -14.47
CA TRP A 194 -3.88 -1.93 -15.19
C TRP A 194 -3.08 -0.72 -15.72
N VAL A 195 -1.86 -0.47 -15.20
CA VAL A 195 -0.99 0.65 -15.64
C VAL A 195 0.16 0.19 -16.54
N ARG A 196 0.67 -1.02 -16.38
CA ARG A 196 1.93 -1.47 -17.02
C ARG A 196 1.95 -1.38 -18.55
N HIS A 197 0.79 -1.42 -19.20
CA HIS A 197 0.62 -1.31 -20.64
C HIS A 197 0.19 0.08 -21.13
N ARG A 198 0.01 1.05 -20.22
CA ARG A 198 -0.33 2.44 -20.54
C ARG A 198 0.89 3.18 -21.10
N ASP A 199 0.62 4.36 -21.63
CA ASP A 199 1.65 5.24 -22.17
C ASP A 199 2.69 5.61 -21.10
N GLU A 200 3.92 5.82 -21.54
CA GLU A 200 5.03 6.20 -20.65
C GLU A 200 4.77 7.53 -19.94
N SER A 201 3.96 8.43 -20.51
CA SER A 201 3.55 9.68 -19.85
C SER A 201 2.71 9.43 -18.59
N VAL A 202 1.81 8.44 -18.62
CA VAL A 202 0.99 8.03 -17.46
C VAL A 202 1.87 7.40 -16.38
N LYS A 203 2.79 6.52 -16.78
CA LYS A 203 3.74 5.91 -15.84
C LYS A 203 4.64 6.98 -15.22
N GLN A 204 5.14 7.91 -16.03
CA GLN A 204 5.99 8.99 -15.55
C GLN A 204 5.25 9.91 -14.56
N SER A 205 3.97 10.24 -14.80
CA SER A 205 3.20 11.05 -13.84
C SER A 205 3.03 10.36 -12.49
N ILE A 206 2.80 9.04 -12.49
CA ILE A 206 2.72 8.25 -11.25
C ILE A 206 4.08 8.25 -10.53
N VAL A 207 5.17 7.97 -11.24
CA VAL A 207 6.51 7.93 -10.64
C VAL A 207 6.90 9.29 -10.05
N LYS A 208 6.55 10.40 -10.72
CA LYS A 208 6.79 11.76 -10.22
C LYS A 208 6.19 12.00 -8.84
N LEU A 209 4.97 11.55 -8.60
CA LEU A 209 4.32 11.68 -7.28
C LEU A 209 5.11 11.00 -6.17
N GLY A 210 5.78 9.89 -6.47
CA GLY A 210 6.64 9.22 -5.50
C GLY A 210 7.87 10.04 -5.11
N VAL A 211 8.45 10.77 -6.07
CA VAL A 211 9.56 11.69 -5.82
C VAL A 211 9.09 12.94 -5.07
N GLU A 212 7.92 13.47 -5.41
CA GLU A 212 7.32 14.61 -4.71
C GLU A 212 7.08 14.30 -3.22
N LEU A 213 6.59 13.10 -2.89
CA LEU A 213 6.47 12.65 -1.50
C LEU A 213 7.83 12.65 -0.78
N PHE A 214 8.87 12.11 -1.42
CA PHE A 214 10.21 12.10 -0.84
C PHE A 214 10.81 13.50 -0.68
N GLU A 215 10.58 14.40 -1.64
CA GLU A 215 11.02 15.78 -1.53
C GLU A 215 10.31 16.50 -0.37
N ALA A 216 8.99 16.33 -0.24
CA ALA A 216 8.22 16.88 0.86
C ALA A 216 8.70 16.36 2.24
N ILE A 217 9.03 15.08 2.35
CA ILE A 217 9.65 14.51 3.56
C ILE A 217 10.97 15.22 3.89
N ARG A 218 11.82 15.37 2.88
CA ARG A 218 13.16 15.95 3.05
C ARG A 218 13.11 17.42 3.45
N THR A 219 12.13 18.17 2.93
CA THR A 219 11.93 19.59 3.28
C THR A 219 11.04 19.78 4.50
N ASN A 220 10.54 18.70 5.10
CA ASN A 220 9.54 18.72 6.16
C ASN A 220 8.30 19.55 5.79
N ASP A 221 7.88 19.45 4.53
CA ASP A 221 6.73 20.16 3.97
C ASP A 221 5.44 19.36 4.18
N GLN A 222 4.82 19.57 5.34
CA GLN A 222 3.57 18.91 5.72
C GLN A 222 2.39 19.29 4.81
N GLN A 223 2.44 20.47 4.19
CA GLN A 223 1.39 20.89 3.26
C GLN A 223 1.50 20.09 1.96
N ALA A 224 2.70 19.98 1.39
CA ALA A 224 2.94 19.18 0.19
C ALA A 224 2.58 17.70 0.38
N LEU A 225 2.79 17.14 1.58
CA LEU A 225 2.35 15.77 1.90
C LEU A 225 0.83 15.59 1.80
N ARG A 226 0.06 16.54 2.35
CA ARG A 226 -1.42 16.50 2.37
C ARG A 226 -2.03 16.80 1.00
N GLU A 227 -1.36 17.62 0.21
CA GLU A 227 -1.78 17.95 -1.16
C GLU A 227 -1.45 16.84 -2.16
N ASN A 228 -0.58 15.88 -1.80
CA ASN A 228 -0.24 14.78 -2.69
C ASN A 228 -1.47 13.88 -2.95
N PRO A 229 -1.87 13.68 -4.21
CA PRO A 229 -3.08 12.93 -4.56
C PRO A 229 -3.14 11.48 -4.04
N VAL A 230 -2.00 10.85 -3.77
CA VAL A 230 -1.94 9.48 -3.24
C VAL A 230 -2.39 9.42 -1.78
N LEU A 231 -2.17 10.52 -1.04
CA LEU A 231 -2.47 10.64 0.38
C LEU A 231 -3.62 11.62 0.66
N ALA A 232 -4.28 12.15 -0.38
CA ALA A 232 -5.30 13.19 -0.24
C ALA A 232 -6.54 12.74 0.58
N ASP A 233 -6.82 11.44 0.61
CA ASP A 233 -7.92 10.84 1.38
C ASP A 233 -7.54 10.46 2.82
N LEU A 234 -6.30 10.74 3.24
CA LEU A 234 -5.82 10.49 4.61
C LEU A 234 -6.57 11.37 5.60
#